data_AF-A0A7V9U1Q8-F1
#
_entry.id   AF-A0A7V9U1Q8-F1
#
_cell.length_a   1.000
_cell.length_b   1.000
_cell.length_c   1.000
_cell.angle_alpha   90.00
_cell.angle_beta   90.00
_cell.angle_gamma   90.00
#
_symmetry.space_group_name_H-M   'P 1'
#
loop_
_entity.id
_entity.type
_entity.pdbx_description
1 polymer ?
#
loop_
_entity_poly.entity_id
_entity_poly.type
_entity_poly.pdbx_seq_one_letter_code
_entity_poly.pdbx_strand_id
1 'polypeptide(L)'
;MRIAVLGYIVRGPTGGMAWHHLQYVLGLVRLGHDVRFVEGSDDYPACYNPTRYVIDTDPSYGIRFAAGAFQRLGLEKIWSYHDAHTGNWLARLLVYRAVRTFGACGLTNRHETERALRDAVASTLYSGISSLAGSGSRQLWPD
;
A
#
# COMPACT_ATOMS: atom_id res chain seq x y z
N MET A 1 6.55 -15.12 -4.57
CA MET A 1 6.46 -13.97 -5.51
C MET A 1 6.20 -12.70 -4.72
N ARG A 2 6.53 -11.53 -5.28
CA ARG A 2 6.19 -10.23 -4.70
C ARG A 2 4.92 -9.70 -5.38
N ILE A 3 3.93 -9.26 -4.62
CA ILE A 3 2.59 -8.91 -5.11
C ILE A 3 2.14 -7.60 -4.50
N ALA A 4 1.75 -6.65 -5.35
CA ALA A 4 1.06 -5.44 -4.92
C ALA A 4 -0.45 -5.62 -5.12
N VAL A 5 -1.22 -5.40 -4.06
CA VAL A 5 -2.68 -5.43 -4.08
C VAL A 5 -3.16 -3.99 -4.01
N LEU A 6 -3.85 -3.55 -5.06
CA LEU A 6 -4.48 -2.22 -5.08
C LEU A 6 -5.88 -2.32 -4.51
N GLY A 7 -6.28 -1.33 -3.72
CA GLY A 7 -7.60 -1.38 -3.12
C GLY A 7 -8.21 -0.05 -2.71
N TYR A 8 -9.37 -0.18 -2.07
CA TYR A 8 -10.23 0.91 -1.67
C TYR A 8 -10.84 0.60 -0.29
N ILE A 9 -10.05 0.76 0.77
CA ILE A 9 -10.44 0.54 2.17
C ILE A 9 -10.44 1.87 2.94
N VAL A 10 -9.46 2.75 2.70
CA VAL A 10 -9.38 4.07 3.33
C VAL A 10 -10.49 4.96 2.80
N ARG A 11 -10.63 5.07 1.48
CA ARG A 11 -11.66 5.90 0.85
C ARG A 11 -13.07 5.34 1.02
N GLY A 12 -13.20 4.02 1.14
CA GLY A 12 -14.47 3.31 1.37
C GLY A 12 -14.47 2.47 2.63
N PRO A 13 -14.49 3.06 3.85
CA PRO A 13 -14.27 2.36 5.11
C PRO A 13 -15.52 1.62 5.59
N THR A 14 -15.95 0.65 4.79
CA THR A 14 -17.10 -0.23 5.06
C THR A 14 -16.65 -1.67 5.25
N GLY A 15 -17.44 -2.44 6.01
CA GLY A 15 -17.14 -3.87 6.24
C GLY A 15 -17.06 -4.68 4.94
N GLY A 16 -17.92 -4.38 3.97
CA GLY A 16 -17.91 -5.03 2.66
C GLY A 16 -16.62 -4.78 1.87
N MET A 17 -16.15 -3.52 1.84
CA MET A 17 -14.89 -3.18 1.15
C MET A 17 -13.67 -3.75 1.86
N ALA A 18 -13.65 -3.74 3.20
CA ALA A 18 -12.60 -4.38 3.97
C ALA A 18 -12.55 -5.88 3.69
N TRP A 19 -13.67 -6.58 3.80
CA TRP A 19 -13.76 -8.01 3.50
C TRP A 19 -13.30 -8.32 2.08
N HIS A 20 -13.81 -7.57 1.10
CA HIS A 20 -13.50 -7.75 -0.32
C HIS A 20 -11.99 -7.82 -0.58
N HIS A 21 -11.20 -6.89 -0.03
CA HIS A 21 -9.76 -6.81 -0.28
C HIS A 21 -8.94 -7.69 0.69
N LEU A 22 -9.28 -7.68 1.98
CA LEU A 22 -8.43 -8.32 3.00
C LEU A 22 -8.39 -9.84 2.88
N GLN A 23 -9.44 -10.47 2.38
CA GLN A 23 -9.45 -11.92 2.13
C GLN A 23 -8.38 -12.32 1.09
N TYR A 24 -8.16 -11.52 0.05
CA TYR A 24 -7.10 -11.76 -0.93
C TYR A 24 -5.72 -11.48 -0.34
N VAL A 25 -5.56 -10.35 0.35
CA VAL A 25 -4.28 -10.01 1.00
C VAL A 25 -3.87 -11.12 1.98
N LEU A 26 -4.78 -11.53 2.86
CA LEU A 26 -4.53 -12.59 3.84
C LEU A 26 -4.25 -13.94 3.16
N GLY A 27 -5.03 -14.30 2.14
CA GLY A 27 -4.80 -15.54 1.38
C GLY A 27 -3.41 -15.57 0.74
N LEU A 28 -3.00 -14.49 0.08
CA LEU A 28 -1.69 -14.38 -0.56
C LEU A 28 -0.54 -14.43 0.46
N VAL A 29 -0.70 -13.79 1.62
CA VAL A 29 0.27 -13.87 2.72
C VAL A 29 0.38 -15.31 3.23
N ARG A 30 -0.75 -16.00 3.42
CA ARG A 30 -0.77 -17.41 3.87
C ARG A 30 -0.14 -18.38 2.88
N LEU A 31 -0.16 -18.04 1.59
CA LEU A 31 0.56 -18.77 0.53
C LEU A 31 2.07 -18.48 0.49
N GLY A 32 2.59 -17.65 1.40
CA GLY A 32 4.02 -17.33 1.49
C GLY A 32 4.49 -16.29 0.48
N HIS A 33 3.60 -15.46 -0.06
CA HIS A 33 3.98 -14.34 -0.92
C HIS A 33 4.39 -13.10 -0.13
N ASP A 34 5.26 -12.27 -0.70
CA ASP A 34 5.59 -10.95 -0.18
C ASP A 34 4.55 -9.96 -0.71
N VAL A 35 3.56 -9.63 0.12
CA VAL A 35 2.37 -8.86 -0.28
C VAL A 35 2.44 -7.45 0.28
N ARG A 36 2.11 -6.46 -0.56
CA ARG A 36 1.88 -5.08 -0.13
C ARG A 36 0.52 -4.60 -0.61
N PHE A 37 -0.30 -4.11 0.30
CA PHE A 37 -1.52 -3.41 -0.02
C PHE A 37 -1.21 -1.92 -0.24
N VAL A 38 -1.69 -1.36 -1.34
CA VAL A 38 -1.50 0.05 -1.66
C VAL A 38 -2.81 0.66 -2.10
N GLU A 39 -3.16 1.78 -1.49
CA GLU A 39 -4.29 2.60 -1.90
C GLU A 39 -3.82 4.01 -2.17
N GLY A 40 -4.38 4.65 -3.19
CA GLY A 40 -4.19 6.07 -3.45
C GLY A 40 -5.54 6.76 -3.50
N SER A 41 -5.57 8.02 -3.06
CA SER A 41 -6.61 8.95 -3.47
C SER A 41 -6.28 9.58 -4.81
N ASP A 42 -7.29 10.26 -5.33
CA ASP A 42 -7.19 11.14 -6.47
C ASP A 42 -7.32 12.59 -5.99
N ASP A 43 -7.29 13.55 -6.92
CA ASP A 43 -7.41 14.99 -6.66
C ASP A 43 -8.85 15.49 -6.39
N TYR A 44 -9.82 14.58 -6.29
CA TYR A 44 -11.22 14.88 -5.96
C TYR A 44 -11.66 14.32 -4.59
N PRO A 45 -12.73 14.87 -3.99
CA PRO A 45 -13.33 14.34 -2.76
C PRO A 45 -13.80 12.90 -2.94
N ALA A 46 -13.13 11.97 -2.26
CA ALA A 46 -13.36 10.53 -2.43
C ALA A 46 -13.33 9.75 -1.12
N CYS A 47 -13.13 10.42 0.01
CA CYS A 47 -13.05 9.81 1.34
C CYS A 47 -14.43 9.83 1.99
N TYR A 48 -15.07 8.66 2.08
CA TYR A 48 -16.36 8.54 2.73
C TYR A 48 -16.22 8.48 4.26
N ASN A 49 -16.95 9.34 4.97
CA ASN A 49 -17.05 9.34 6.42
C ASN A 49 -18.47 8.92 6.84
N PRO A 50 -18.66 7.69 7.37
CA PRO A 50 -19.98 7.18 7.73
C PRO A 50 -20.56 7.80 9.00
N THR A 51 -19.76 8.47 9.84
CA THR A 51 -20.24 9.19 11.03
C THR A 51 -20.80 10.56 10.66
N ARG A 52 -20.18 11.22 9.68
CA ARG A 52 -20.59 12.55 9.19
C ARG A 52 -21.54 12.48 8.00
N TYR A 53 -21.69 11.31 7.38
CA TYR A 53 -22.45 11.10 6.14
C TYR A 53 -22.01 12.02 4.99
N VAL A 54 -20.70 12.19 4.83
CA VAL A 54 -20.09 13.01 3.77
C VAL A 54 -19.07 12.22 2.97
N ILE A 55 -18.85 12.67 1.74
CA ILE A 55 -17.67 12.31 0.94
C ILE A 55 -16.86 13.60 0.81
N ASP A 56 -15.69 13.64 1.46
CA ASP A 56 -14.78 14.78 1.41
C ASP A 56 -13.34 14.32 1.10
N THR A 57 -12.36 15.19 1.31
CA THR A 57 -10.94 14.89 1.07
C THR A 57 -10.23 14.34 2.31
N ASP A 58 -10.86 14.32 3.49
CA ASP A 58 -10.23 13.92 4.75
C ASP A 58 -10.16 12.38 4.88
N PRO A 59 -8.97 11.77 4.78
CA PRO A 59 -8.84 10.32 4.88
C PRO A 59 -8.82 9.81 6.33
N SER A 60 -8.89 10.69 7.34
CA SER A 60 -8.61 10.35 8.74
C SER A 60 -9.49 9.22 9.28
N TYR A 61 -10.79 9.20 8.93
CA TYR A 61 -11.66 8.10 9.32
C TYR A 61 -11.23 6.79 8.66
N GLY A 62 -10.99 6.85 7.35
CA GLY A 62 -10.53 5.72 6.55
C GLY A 62 -9.24 5.10 7.04
N ILE A 63 -8.26 5.94 7.39
CA ILE A 63 -6.96 5.52 7.90
C ILE A 63 -7.12 4.77 9.21
N ARG A 64 -7.94 5.29 10.16
CA ARG A 64 -8.21 4.60 11.42
C ARG A 64 -8.91 3.27 11.20
N PHE A 65 -9.89 3.23 10.29
CA PHE A 65 -10.60 2.02 9.94
C PHE A 65 -9.68 0.96 9.33
N ALA A 66 -8.89 1.33 8.32
CA ALA A 66 -7.92 0.45 7.68
C ALA A 66 -6.88 -0.05 8.68
N ALA A 67 -6.30 0.83 9.50
CA ALA A 67 -5.34 0.46 10.53
C ALA A 67 -5.90 -0.63 11.47
N GLY A 68 -7.12 -0.44 11.98
CA GLY A 68 -7.79 -1.42 12.83
C GLY A 68 -8.08 -2.74 12.10
N ALA A 69 -8.48 -2.68 10.82
CA ALA A 69 -8.77 -3.87 10.03
C ALA A 69 -7.51 -4.70 9.74
N PHE A 70 -6.41 -4.07 9.32
CA PHE A 70 -5.12 -4.73 9.10
C PHE A 70 -4.51 -5.25 10.41
N GLN A 71 -4.61 -4.50 11.50
CA GLN A 71 -4.11 -4.92 12.81
C GLN A 71 -4.80 -6.20 13.33
N ARG A 72 -6.12 -6.33 13.13
CA ARG A 72 -6.87 -7.54 13.53
C ARG A 72 -6.41 -8.81 12.81
N LEU A 73 -5.74 -8.67 11.67
CA LEU A 73 -5.20 -9.76 10.88
C LEU A 73 -3.69 -9.97 11.07
N GLY A 74 -3.03 -9.16 11.91
CA GLY A 74 -1.57 -9.17 12.05
C GLY A 74 -0.83 -8.68 10.78
N LEU A 75 -1.49 -7.81 10.01
CA LEU A 75 -1.02 -7.29 8.71
C LEU A 75 -0.71 -5.79 8.77
N GLU A 76 -0.45 -5.23 9.95
CA GLU A 76 -0.34 -3.78 10.17
C GLU A 76 0.84 -3.12 9.45
N LYS A 77 1.81 -3.91 8.97
CA LYS A 77 3.05 -3.44 8.34
C LYS A 77 3.07 -3.53 6.82
N ILE A 78 2.02 -4.06 6.21
CA ILE A 78 2.01 -4.38 4.77
C ILE A 78 1.10 -3.46 3.95
N TRP A 79 0.57 -2.40 4.53
CA TRP A 79 -0.36 -1.49 3.84
C TRP A 79 0.14 -0.04 3.85
N SER A 80 -0.13 0.68 2.77
CA SER A 80 0.14 2.11 2.63
C SER A 80 -1.00 2.82 1.90
N TYR A 81 -1.17 4.10 2.21
CA TYR A 81 -2.14 4.99 1.58
C TYR A 81 -1.44 6.25 1.06
N HIS A 82 -1.68 6.64 -0.18
CA HIS A 82 -1.24 7.91 -0.74
C HIS A 82 -2.40 8.91 -0.74
N ASP A 83 -2.17 10.07 -0.14
CA ASP A 83 -3.09 11.19 -0.18
C ASP A 83 -2.63 12.20 -1.25
N ALA A 84 -3.34 12.26 -2.38
CA ALA A 84 -3.07 13.20 -3.46
C ALA A 84 -3.30 14.66 -3.06
N HIS A 85 -4.14 14.94 -2.06
CA HIS A 85 -4.43 16.31 -1.61
C HIS A 85 -3.26 16.92 -0.84
N THR A 86 -2.50 16.09 -0.11
CA THR A 86 -1.33 16.53 0.66
C THR A 86 0.00 16.07 0.05
N GLY A 87 -0.03 15.19 -0.96
CA GLY A 87 1.14 14.56 -1.56
C GLY A 87 1.87 13.59 -0.63
N ASN A 88 1.23 13.15 0.46
CA ASN A 88 1.87 12.37 1.51
C ASN A 88 1.47 10.89 1.46
N TRP A 89 2.42 10.05 1.85
CA TRP A 89 2.17 8.65 2.15
C TRP A 89 1.86 8.47 3.64
N LEU A 90 0.78 7.76 3.93
CA LEU A 90 0.24 7.47 5.25
C LEU A 90 0.17 5.96 5.47
N ALA A 91 0.18 5.55 6.75
CA ALA A 91 0.42 4.18 7.23
C ALA A 91 1.87 3.69 7.12
N ARG A 92 2.26 2.81 8.06
CA ARG A 92 3.67 2.55 8.37
C ARG A 92 4.29 1.51 7.43
N LEU A 93 5.05 2.01 6.47
CA LEU A 93 6.35 1.47 6.07
C LEU A 93 7.33 2.65 6.19
N LEU A 94 8.18 2.75 7.21
CA LEU A 94 9.49 2.09 7.23
C LEU A 94 9.85 1.34 5.93
N VAL A 95 9.79 2.04 4.79
CA VAL A 95 10.77 1.84 3.72
C VAL A 95 11.45 3.18 3.50
N TYR A 96 12.74 3.15 3.79
CA TYR A 96 13.72 4.20 3.58
C TYR A 96 13.56 4.91 2.22
N ARG A 97 13.56 6.24 2.26
CA ARG A 97 14.35 7.10 1.36
C ARG A 97 14.21 6.85 -0.16
N ALA A 98 13.01 6.89 -0.72
CA ALA A 98 12.85 6.94 -2.19
C ALA A 98 11.55 7.61 -2.70
N VAL A 99 10.90 8.47 -1.93
CA VAL A 99 9.82 9.33 -2.45
C VAL A 99 10.04 10.76 -1.97
N ARG A 100 11.05 11.44 -2.52
CA ARG A 100 11.25 12.89 -2.32
C ARG A 100 11.27 13.68 -3.62
N THR A 101 10.65 13.17 -4.67
CA THR A 101 10.64 13.86 -5.98
C THR A 101 9.31 13.74 -6.71
N PHE A 102 8.16 13.83 -6.04
CA PHE A 102 6.88 13.67 -6.74
C PHE A 102 5.77 14.65 -6.34
N GLY A 103 6.09 15.71 -5.60
CA GLY A 103 5.14 16.81 -5.32
C GLY A 103 4.96 17.82 -6.47
N ALA A 104 5.48 17.56 -7.68
CA ALA A 104 5.54 18.55 -8.77
C ALA A 104 4.82 18.13 -10.06
N CYS A 105 4.21 16.95 -10.13
CA CYS A 105 3.44 16.52 -11.30
C CYS A 105 2.03 16.23 -10.81
N GLY A 106 1.04 17.05 -11.19
CA GLY A 106 -0.36 16.81 -10.86
C GLY A 106 -0.85 15.54 -11.57
N LEU A 107 -0.68 14.38 -10.92
CA LEU A 107 -1.08 13.09 -11.46
C LEU A 107 -2.61 12.97 -11.32
N THR A 108 -3.31 13.22 -12.42
CA THR A 108 -4.79 13.27 -12.52
C THR A 108 -5.37 12.02 -13.18
N ASN A 109 -4.57 10.96 -13.34
CA ASN A 109 -4.90 9.80 -14.19
C ASN A 109 -4.42 8.45 -13.59
N ARG A 110 -5.31 7.45 -13.66
CA ARG A 110 -5.07 6.03 -13.34
C ARG A 110 -3.75 5.45 -13.87
N HIS A 111 -3.35 5.77 -15.11
CA HIS A 111 -2.12 5.29 -15.74
C HIS A 111 -0.85 5.84 -15.09
N GLU A 112 -0.92 7.02 -14.51
CA GLU A 112 0.22 7.66 -13.84
C GLU A 112 0.38 7.14 -12.42
N THR A 113 -0.74 6.85 -11.75
CA THR A 113 -0.74 6.08 -10.50
C THR A 113 -0.19 4.67 -10.72
N GLU A 114 -0.59 3.99 -11.80
CA GLU A 114 -0.05 2.68 -12.19
C GLU A 114 1.46 2.74 -12.50
N ARG A 115 1.95 3.83 -13.10
CA ARG A 115 3.39 4.04 -13.35
C ARG A 115 4.16 4.32 -12.05
N ALA A 116 3.63 5.18 -11.19
CA ALA A 116 4.21 5.48 -9.88
C ALA A 116 4.23 4.23 -8.97
N LEU A 117 3.19 3.40 -9.03
CA LEU A 117 3.14 2.10 -8.36
C LEU A 117 4.17 1.13 -8.95
N ARG A 118 4.31 1.07 -10.28
CA ARG A 118 5.36 0.25 -10.92
C ARG A 118 6.75 0.69 -10.50
N ASP A 119 7.03 1.98 -10.40
CA ASP A 119 8.35 2.49 -10.02
C ASP A 119 8.62 2.32 -8.52
N ALA A 120 7.62 2.50 -7.67
CA ALA A 120 7.71 2.24 -6.23
C ALA A 120 7.86 0.74 -5.92
N VAL A 121 7.12 -0.12 -6.63
CA VAL A 121 7.23 -1.58 -6.53
C VAL A 121 8.57 -2.05 -7.12
N ALA A 122 9.00 -1.53 -8.27
CA ALA A 122 10.30 -1.86 -8.88
C ALA A 122 11.48 -1.46 -7.97
N SER A 123 11.50 -0.26 -7.42
CA SER A 123 12.56 0.17 -6.49
C SER A 123 12.58 -0.64 -5.19
N THR A 124 11.41 -1.06 -4.70
CA THR A 124 11.29 -1.98 -3.55
C THR A 124 11.72 -3.41 -3.91
N LEU A 125 11.47 -3.86 -5.14
CA LEU A 125 11.89 -5.17 -5.63
C LEU A 125 13.43 -5.25 -5.79
N TYR A 126 14.05 -4.20 -6.34
CA TYR A 126 15.47 -4.19 -6.65
C TYR A 126 16.38 -3.93 -5.43
N SER A 127 15.97 -3.09 -4.49
CA SER A 127 16.76 -2.80 -3.27
C SER A 127 16.91 -4.01 -2.33
N GLY A 128 15.94 -4.93 -2.31
CA GLY A 128 16.04 -6.18 -1.56
C GLY A 128 17.08 -7.17 -2.11
N ILE A 129 17.44 -7.09 -3.39
CA ILE A 129 18.43 -7.97 -4.03
C ILE A 129 19.86 -7.54 -3.68
N SER A 130 20.13 -6.24 -3.61
CA SER A 130 21.48 -5.73 -3.30
C SER A 130 21.91 -5.98 -1.86
N SER A 131 20.98 -6.09 -0.91
CA SER A 131 21.31 -6.40 0.50
C SER A 131 21.65 -7.87 0.75
N LEU A 132 21.30 -8.77 -0.18
CA LEU A 132 21.64 -10.20 -0.13
C LEU A 132 22.84 -10.57 -1.00
N ALA A 133 23.32 -9.66 -1.85
CA ALA A 133 24.49 -9.87 -2.71
C ALA A 133 25.84 -9.53 -2.04
N GLY A 134 25.85 -9.34 -0.72
CA GLY A 134 26.98 -8.82 0.05
C GLY A 134 27.66 -9.78 1.03
N SER A 135 27.37 -11.08 1.03
CA SER A 135 28.16 -12.03 1.82
C SER A 135 28.14 -13.45 1.27
N GLY A 136 29.28 -13.89 0.73
CA GLY A 136 29.79 -15.25 0.90
C GLY A 136 29.03 -16.38 0.23
N SER A 137 29.61 -16.89 -0.85
CA SER A 137 29.38 -18.24 -1.37
C SER A 137 29.48 -19.31 -0.27
N ARG A 138 28.47 -20.19 -0.17
CA ARG A 138 28.61 -21.61 0.22
C ARG A 138 27.36 -22.41 -0.12
N GLN A 139 27.57 -23.33 -1.06
CA GLN A 139 26.85 -24.55 -1.42
C GLN A 139 25.86 -25.08 -0.35
N LEU A 140 24.57 -25.19 -0.72
CA LEU A 140 23.51 -25.80 0.07
C LEU A 140 22.51 -26.53 -0.85
N TRP A 141 22.93 -27.69 -1.37
CA TRP A 141 22.04 -28.78 -1.81
C TRP A 141 22.80 -30.10 -1.61
N PRO A 142 22.26 -31.07 -0.85
CA PRO A 142 22.67 -32.46 -1.00
C PRO A 142 21.89 -33.14 -2.13
N ASP A 143 22.52 -34.15 -2.73
CA ASP A 143 22.03 -34.96 -3.87
C ASP A 143 20.65 -35.60 -3.64
#